data_AF-A0ABD3FJ10-F1
#
_entry.id   AF-A0ABD3FJ10-F1
#
_cell.length_a   1.000
_cell.length_b   1.000
_cell.length_c   1.000
_cell.angle_alpha   90.00
_cell.angle_beta   90.00
_cell.angle_gamma   90.00
#
_symmetry.space_group_name_H-M   'P 1'
#
loop_
_entity.id
_entity.type
_entity.pdbx_description
1 polymer ?
#
loop_
_entity_poly.entity_id
_entity_poly.type
_entity_poly.pdbx_seq_one_letter_code
_entity_poly.pdbx_strand_id
1 'polypeptide(L)'
;MAHNYNLLHLHKYDFAAVMDATTDEAKAAAWAMDVGLLETKMLCPQCTQPMRLNVKAKNWHCCRKKAHQGGKEVQCSILVNSWFSKMKLDLSQALRLMFAWCMRAPHTQAAHMAKASEKTVSEWYASCRVLCSKELLEGEFKIGGDGHIVEIDETSLK
;
A
#
# COMPACT_ATOMS: atom_id res chain seq x y z
N MET A 1 -12.73 15.88 7.71
CA MET A 1 -12.46 15.96 6.25
C MET A 1 -13.24 14.84 5.59
N ALA A 2 -14.11 15.13 4.63
CA ALA A 2 -14.85 14.07 3.93
C ALA A 2 -13.85 13.25 3.09
N HIS A 3 -13.65 11.97 3.44
CA HIS A 3 -12.92 11.03 2.60
C HIS A 3 -13.77 10.75 1.37
N ASN A 4 -13.67 11.61 0.36
CA ASN A 4 -14.22 11.33 -0.97
C ASN A 4 -13.40 10.20 -1.59
N TYR A 5 -13.77 8.95 -1.29
CA TYR A 5 -13.27 7.79 -2.01
C TYR A 5 -13.62 7.99 -3.48
N ASN A 6 -12.62 8.25 -4.32
CA ASN A 6 -12.83 8.48 -5.74
C ASN A 6 -13.20 7.14 -6.42
N LEU A 7 -14.49 6.89 -6.58
CA LEU A 7 -15.03 5.68 -7.22
C LEU A 7 -15.07 5.76 -8.76
N LEU A 8 -14.50 6.81 -9.38
CA LEU A 8 -14.55 7.00 -10.84
C LEU A 8 -13.74 5.95 -11.62
N HIS A 9 -12.89 5.18 -10.94
CA HIS A 9 -11.96 4.26 -11.57
C HIS A 9 -12.04 2.83 -11.01
N LEU A 10 -13.25 2.35 -10.66
CA LEU A 10 -13.46 1.00 -10.13
C LEU A 10 -12.86 -0.12 -11.00
N HIS A 11 -12.87 0.04 -12.32
CA HIS A 11 -12.27 -0.90 -13.28
C HIS A 11 -10.76 -1.11 -13.07
N LYS A 12 -10.04 -0.16 -12.43
CA LYS A 12 -8.63 -0.33 -12.11
C LYS A 12 -8.39 -1.35 -11.00
N TYR A 13 -9.43 -1.70 -10.25
CA TYR A 13 -9.36 -2.58 -9.07
C TYR A 13 -10.09 -3.91 -9.26
N ASP A 14 -10.61 -4.21 -10.45
CA ASP A 14 -11.22 -5.51 -10.69
C ASP A 14 -10.18 -6.63 -10.72
N PHE A 15 -10.65 -7.88 -10.69
CA PHE A 15 -9.79 -9.05 -10.67
C PHE A 15 -8.81 -9.08 -11.84
N ALA A 16 -9.27 -8.76 -13.06
CA ALA A 16 -8.43 -8.83 -14.25
C ALA A 16 -7.34 -7.75 -14.22
N ALA A 17 -7.71 -6.53 -13.84
CA ALA A 17 -6.79 -5.41 -13.73
C ALA A 17 -5.69 -5.67 -12.67
N VAL A 18 -6.06 -6.13 -11.47
CA VAL A 18 -5.08 -6.42 -10.42
C VAL A 18 -4.18 -7.60 -10.79
N MET A 19 -4.73 -8.64 -11.43
CA MET A 19 -3.93 -9.79 -11.84
C MET A 19 -2.97 -9.46 -12.98
N ASP A 20 -3.35 -8.63 -13.96
CA ASP A 20 -2.42 -8.14 -15.01
C ASP A 20 -1.36 -7.20 -14.43
N ALA A 21 -1.76 -6.27 -13.55
CA ALA A 21 -0.83 -5.35 -12.91
C ALA A 21 0.25 -6.07 -12.08
N THR A 22 -0.07 -7.24 -11.56
CA THR A 22 0.84 -8.00 -10.68
C THR A 22 1.57 -9.14 -11.39
N THR A 23 1.59 -9.19 -12.73
CA THR A 23 2.36 -10.21 -13.47
C THR A 23 3.86 -10.04 -13.29
N ASP A 24 4.30 -8.79 -13.12
CA ASP A 24 5.69 -8.44 -12.82
C ASP A 24 5.75 -7.17 -11.97
N GLU A 25 6.90 -6.99 -11.34
CA GLU A 25 7.07 -5.96 -10.33
C GLU A 25 7.12 -4.53 -10.89
N ALA A 26 7.49 -4.35 -12.16
CA ALA A 26 7.51 -3.02 -12.77
C ALA A 26 6.09 -2.55 -13.07
N LYS A 27 5.24 -3.45 -13.61
CA LYS A 27 3.80 -3.19 -13.74
C LYS A 27 3.15 -2.96 -12.38
N ALA A 28 3.50 -3.75 -11.37
CA ALA A 28 2.92 -3.62 -10.03
C ALA A 28 3.23 -2.23 -9.43
N ALA A 29 4.47 -1.76 -9.58
CA ALA A 29 4.87 -0.43 -9.16
C ALA A 29 4.14 0.67 -9.94
N ALA A 30 4.02 0.54 -11.26
CA ALA A 30 3.32 1.51 -12.10
C ALA A 30 1.84 1.62 -11.74
N TRP A 31 1.16 0.48 -11.58
CA TRP A 31 -0.24 0.44 -11.16
C TRP A 31 -0.41 1.02 -9.74
N ALA A 32 0.45 0.64 -8.79
CA ALA A 32 0.38 1.15 -7.42
C ALA A 32 0.60 2.66 -7.35
N MET A 33 1.46 3.23 -8.21
CA MET A 33 1.63 4.68 -8.35
C MET A 33 0.38 5.35 -8.95
N ASP A 34 -0.22 4.75 -9.98
CA ASP A 34 -1.41 5.28 -10.65
C ASP A 34 -2.64 5.30 -9.74
N VAL A 35 -2.80 4.28 -8.89
CA VAL A 35 -3.92 4.20 -7.93
C VAL A 35 -3.64 4.87 -6.59
N GLY A 36 -2.47 5.52 -6.45
CA GLY A 36 -2.12 6.32 -5.26
C GLY A 36 -1.64 5.51 -4.04
N LEU A 37 -1.29 4.24 -4.22
CA LEU A 37 -0.69 3.40 -3.18
C LEU A 37 0.80 3.65 -3.00
N LEU A 38 1.48 4.14 -4.04
CA LEU A 38 2.88 4.58 -4.02
C LEU A 38 3.00 6.03 -4.51
N GLU A 39 3.99 6.71 -3.97
CA GLU A 39 4.31 8.07 -4.39
C GLU A 39 4.79 8.11 -5.85
N THR A 40 4.34 9.12 -6.60
CA THR A 40 4.80 9.40 -7.97
C THR A 40 5.92 10.43 -8.02
N LYS A 41 6.20 11.09 -6.90
CA LYS A 41 7.21 12.15 -6.76
C LYS A 41 7.90 11.99 -5.41
N MET A 42 9.20 12.26 -5.38
CA MET A 42 10.00 12.19 -4.15
C MET A 42 10.99 13.34 -4.11
N LEU A 43 11.14 13.96 -2.94
CA LEU A 43 12.19 14.94 -2.68
C LEU A 43 13.35 14.25 -1.98
N CYS A 44 14.58 14.63 -2.34
CA CYS A 44 15.76 14.09 -1.71
C CYS A 44 15.83 14.54 -0.24
N PRO A 45 16.02 13.62 0.73
CA PRO A 45 16.06 13.99 2.15
C PRO A 45 17.29 14.84 2.53
N GLN A 46 18.31 14.94 1.68
CA GLN A 46 19.52 15.73 1.94
C GLN A 46 19.55 17.09 1.26
N CYS A 47 18.99 17.22 0.05
CA CYS A 47 19.04 18.48 -0.71
C CYS A 47 17.65 19.04 -1.09
N THR A 48 16.57 18.35 -0.72
CA THR A 48 15.16 18.75 -0.96
C THR A 48 14.79 18.92 -2.44
N GLN A 49 15.66 18.48 -3.35
CA GLN A 49 15.41 18.54 -4.78
C GLN A 49 14.70 17.28 -5.30
N PRO A 50 13.89 17.37 -6.38
CA PRO A 50 13.18 16.22 -6.95
C PRO A 50 14.11 15.08 -7.36
N MET A 51 13.83 13.87 -6.89
CA MET A 51 14.58 12.66 -7.22
C MET A 51 14.12 12.07 -8.56
N ARG A 52 14.97 11.25 -9.18
CA ARG A 52 14.64 10.49 -10.39
C ARG A 52 14.20 9.08 -10.02
N LEU A 53 13.14 8.61 -10.66
CA LEU A 53 12.69 7.22 -10.51
C LEU A 53 13.58 6.30 -11.35
N ASN A 54 14.13 5.26 -10.75
CA ASN A 54 14.71 4.12 -11.45
C ASN A 54 13.76 2.93 -11.32
N VAL A 55 12.97 2.71 -12.36
CA VAL A 55 11.95 1.64 -12.38
C VAL A 55 12.59 0.26 -12.26
N LYS A 56 13.74 0.03 -12.92
CA LYS A 56 14.42 -1.27 -12.90
C LYS A 56 14.95 -1.63 -11.50
N ALA A 57 15.58 -0.66 -10.83
CA ALA A 57 16.10 -0.85 -9.48
C ALA A 57 15.05 -0.61 -8.38
N LYS A 58 13.83 -0.25 -8.75
CA LYS A 58 12.72 0.10 -7.83
C LYS A 58 13.15 1.08 -6.75
N ASN A 59 13.89 2.12 -7.14
CA ASN A 59 14.35 3.14 -6.21
C ASN A 59 14.26 4.55 -6.80
N TRP A 60 14.13 5.52 -5.90
CA TRP A 60 14.38 6.92 -6.17
C TRP A 60 15.87 7.17 -5.99
N HIS A 61 16.50 7.89 -6.91
CA HIS A 61 17.91 8.24 -6.81
C HIS A 61 18.14 9.74 -7.04
N CYS A 62 19.13 10.29 -6.31
CA CYS A 62 19.62 11.65 -6.46
C CYS A 62 21.14 11.63 -6.66
N CYS A 63 21.61 12.12 -7.82
CA CYS A 63 23.03 12.13 -8.18
C CYS A 63 23.77 13.43 -7.78
N ARG A 64 23.13 14.34 -7.04
CA ARG A 64 23.69 15.65 -6.66
C ARG A 64 24.70 15.54 -5.51
N LYS A 65 25.76 14.75 -5.72
CA LYS A 65 26.83 14.44 -4.76
C LYS A 65 27.37 15.67 -4.03
N LYS A 66 27.56 16.80 -4.73
CA LYS A 66 28.06 18.05 -4.13
C LYS A 66 27.15 18.64 -3.04
N ALA A 67 25.85 18.37 -3.11
CA ALA A 67 24.86 18.84 -2.15
C ALA A 67 24.55 17.80 -1.05
N HIS A 68 25.23 16.66 -1.06
CA HIS A 68 24.96 15.53 -0.16
C HIS A 68 26.06 15.40 0.88
N GLN A 69 25.68 15.01 2.09
CA GLN A 69 26.62 14.72 3.17
C GLN A 69 27.52 13.56 2.75
N GLY A 70 28.83 13.79 2.73
CA GLY A 70 29.82 12.79 2.34
C GLY A 70 29.98 12.58 0.83
N GLY A 71 29.40 13.43 -0.03
CA GLY A 71 29.70 13.40 -1.47
C GLY A 71 29.13 12.19 -2.23
N LYS A 72 28.13 11.49 -1.66
CA LYS A 72 27.57 10.24 -2.21
C LYS A 72 26.21 10.45 -2.85
N GLU A 73 25.78 9.49 -3.66
CA GLU A 73 24.40 9.45 -4.16
C GLU A 73 23.47 9.02 -3.05
N VAL A 74 22.25 9.56 -3.07
CA VAL A 74 21.19 9.14 -2.16
C VAL A 74 20.21 8.28 -2.94
N GLN A 75 19.90 7.12 -2.39
CA GLN A 75 18.89 6.20 -2.93
C GLN A 75 17.89 5.84 -1.83
N CYS A 76 16.61 5.78 -2.18
CA CYS A 76 15.57 5.25 -1.30
C CYS A 76 14.60 4.38 -2.11
N SER A 77 14.01 3.36 -1.48
CA SER A 77 13.05 2.46 -2.13
C SER A 77 11.84 3.23 -2.66
N ILE A 78 11.23 2.76 -3.76
CA ILE A 78 9.94 3.29 -4.22
C ILE A 78 8.81 3.07 -3.21
N LEU A 79 8.99 2.14 -2.27
CA LEU A 79 8.01 1.82 -1.22
C LEU A 79 8.11 2.77 -0.01
N VAL A 80 9.08 3.69 0.01
CA VAL A 80 9.21 4.66 1.11
C VAL A 80 7.94 5.49 1.25
N ASN A 81 7.58 5.85 2.48
CA ASN A 81 6.35 6.58 2.82
C ASN A 81 5.03 5.87 2.44
N SER A 82 5.09 4.57 2.11
CA SER A 82 3.89 3.76 1.90
C SER A 82 3.74 2.69 2.98
N TRP A 83 2.54 2.11 3.06
CA TRP A 83 2.25 0.94 3.89
C TRP A 83 3.17 -0.25 3.58
N PHE A 84 3.69 -0.34 2.35
CA PHE A 84 4.58 -1.40 1.88
C PHE A 84 6.05 -1.23 2.34
N SER A 85 6.42 -0.10 2.94
CA SER A 85 7.82 0.25 3.24
C SER A 85 8.60 -0.77 4.08
N LYS A 86 7.91 -1.55 4.93
CA LYS A 86 8.53 -2.52 5.86
C LYS A 86 8.20 -3.98 5.52
N MET A 87 7.57 -4.22 4.37
CA MET A 87 7.18 -5.58 4.01
C MET A 87 8.41 -6.41 3.58
N LYS A 88 8.33 -7.72 3.82
CA LYS A 88 9.31 -8.70 3.29
C LYS A 88 8.84 -9.35 1.99
N LEU A 89 7.61 -9.06 1.59
CA LEU A 89 7.00 -9.55 0.36
C LEU A 89 7.45 -8.73 -0.84
N ASP A 90 7.40 -9.35 -2.01
CA ASP A 90 7.43 -8.61 -3.27
C ASP A 90 6.13 -7.81 -3.43
N LEU A 91 6.18 -6.71 -4.18
CA LEU A 91 5.05 -5.79 -4.30
C LEU A 91 3.83 -6.51 -4.92
N SER A 92 4.06 -7.36 -5.92
CA SER A 92 3.01 -8.14 -6.55
C SER A 92 2.30 -9.07 -5.56
N GLN A 93 3.04 -9.70 -4.64
CA GLN A 93 2.44 -10.57 -3.63
C GLN A 93 1.61 -9.76 -2.64
N ALA A 94 2.17 -8.63 -2.16
CA ALA A 94 1.50 -7.73 -1.24
C ALA A 94 0.19 -7.18 -1.80
N LEU A 95 0.20 -6.74 -3.07
CA LEU A 95 -0.98 -6.25 -3.77
C LEU A 95 -2.04 -7.35 -3.98
N ARG A 96 -1.62 -8.56 -4.35
CA ARG A 96 -2.55 -9.70 -4.47
C ARG A 96 -3.18 -10.07 -3.13
N LEU A 97 -2.41 -10.09 -2.04
CA LEU A 97 -2.97 -10.38 -0.72
C LEU A 97 -3.90 -9.28 -0.23
N MET A 98 -3.59 -8.01 -0.51
CA MET A 98 -4.49 -6.88 -0.23
C MET A 98 -5.81 -7.05 -0.99
N PHE A 99 -5.74 -7.35 -2.28
CA PHE A 99 -6.92 -7.60 -3.09
C PHE A 99 -7.72 -8.83 -2.63
N ALA A 100 -7.04 -9.92 -2.28
CA ALA A 100 -7.67 -11.12 -1.72
C ALA A 100 -8.48 -10.80 -0.45
N TRP A 101 -7.88 -9.98 0.43
CA TRP A 101 -8.51 -9.55 1.66
C TRP A 101 -9.77 -8.72 1.39
N CYS A 102 -9.69 -7.74 0.48
CA CYS A 102 -10.85 -6.94 0.06
C CYS A 102 -11.99 -7.83 -0.50
N MET A 103 -11.63 -8.88 -1.24
CA MET A 103 -12.57 -9.86 -1.79
C MET A 103 -13.04 -10.91 -0.77
N ARG A 104 -12.57 -10.84 0.48
CA ARG A 104 -12.83 -11.83 1.54
C ARG A 104 -12.49 -13.26 1.12
N ALA A 105 -11.45 -13.42 0.30
CA ALA A 105 -11.04 -14.73 -0.21
C ALA A 105 -10.56 -15.64 0.93
N PRO A 106 -10.87 -16.95 0.90
CA PRO A 106 -10.32 -17.92 1.85
C PRO A 106 -8.79 -17.95 1.83
N HIS A 107 -8.18 -18.31 2.96
CA HIS A 107 -6.72 -18.30 3.13
C HIS A 107 -6.00 -19.16 2.09
N THR A 108 -6.55 -20.35 1.79
CA THR A 108 -6.03 -21.27 0.78
C THR A 108 -6.03 -20.65 -0.62
N GLN A 109 -7.11 -19.97 -1.00
CA GLN A 109 -7.22 -19.29 -2.30
C GLN A 109 -6.27 -18.08 -2.38
N ALA A 110 -6.20 -17.28 -1.33
CA ALA A 110 -5.30 -16.14 -1.26
C ALA A 110 -3.82 -16.56 -1.30
N ALA A 111 -3.47 -17.64 -0.61
CA ALA A 111 -2.13 -18.25 -0.62
C ALA A 111 -1.76 -18.68 -2.05
N HIS A 112 -2.66 -19.36 -2.74
CA HIS A 112 -2.46 -19.75 -4.14
C HIS A 112 -2.29 -18.54 -5.06
N MET A 113 -3.17 -17.54 -4.94
CA MET A 113 -3.15 -16.32 -5.77
C MET A 113 -1.84 -15.53 -5.60
N ALA A 114 -1.40 -15.33 -4.36
CA ALA A 114 -0.20 -14.56 -4.05
C ALA A 114 1.10 -15.39 -4.08
N LYS A 115 1.02 -16.71 -4.32
CA LYS A 115 2.15 -17.64 -4.19
C LYS A 115 2.86 -17.49 -2.83
N ALA A 116 2.07 -17.44 -1.77
CA ALA A 116 2.53 -17.23 -0.39
C ALA A 116 2.05 -18.36 0.52
N SER A 117 2.64 -18.47 1.71
CA SER A 117 2.16 -19.44 2.72
C SER A 117 0.87 -18.96 3.36
N GLU A 118 0.00 -19.87 3.82
CA GLU A 118 -1.21 -19.49 4.57
C GLU A 118 -0.89 -18.72 5.86
N LYS A 119 0.27 -18.99 6.49
CA LYS A 119 0.77 -18.19 7.61
C LYS A 119 0.94 -16.73 7.20
N THR A 120 1.61 -16.49 6.07
CA THR A 120 1.78 -15.15 5.51
C THR A 120 0.45 -14.49 5.17
N VAL A 121 -0.53 -15.24 4.64
CA VAL A 121 -1.88 -14.72 4.38
C VAL A 121 -2.53 -14.26 5.68
N SER A 122 -2.48 -15.08 6.74
CA SER A 122 -3.08 -14.75 8.04
C SER A 122 -2.47 -13.47 8.63
N GLU A 123 -1.14 -13.36 8.60
CA GLU A 123 -0.41 -12.15 9.04
C GLU A 123 -0.80 -10.91 8.22
N TRP A 124 -0.95 -11.07 6.89
CA TRP A 124 -1.35 -9.98 6.01
C TRP A 124 -2.78 -9.53 6.25
N TYR A 125 -3.72 -10.48 6.40
CA TYR A 125 -5.12 -10.20 6.69
C TYR A 125 -5.27 -9.50 8.04
N ALA A 126 -4.46 -9.90 9.05
CA ALA A 126 -4.40 -9.20 10.32
C ALA A 126 -3.88 -7.76 10.16
N SER A 127 -2.82 -7.57 9.36
CA SER A 127 -2.27 -6.23 9.07
C SER A 127 -3.29 -5.32 8.36
N CYS A 128 -4.06 -5.85 7.40
CA CYS A 128 -5.14 -5.12 6.75
C CYS A 128 -6.24 -4.71 7.74
N ARG A 129 -6.65 -5.62 8.65
CA ARG A 129 -7.62 -5.28 9.71
C ARG A 129 -7.12 -4.15 10.59
N VAL A 130 -5.89 -4.23 11.09
CA VAL A 130 -5.30 -3.18 11.94
C VAL A 130 -5.25 -1.83 11.21
N LEU A 131 -4.84 -1.83 9.93
CA LEU A 131 -4.81 -0.61 9.12
C LEU A 131 -6.21 0.00 8.99
N CYS A 132 -7.21 -0.78 8.58
CA CYS A 132 -8.57 -0.29 8.40
C CYS A 132 -9.23 0.13 9.72
N SER A 133 -8.98 -0.59 10.82
CA SER A 133 -9.47 -0.21 12.15
C SER A 133 -8.88 1.13 12.60
N LYS A 134 -7.59 1.36 12.38
CA LYS A 134 -6.94 2.63 12.70
C LYS A 134 -7.59 3.79 11.93
N GLU A 135 -7.74 3.65 10.61
CA GLU A 135 -8.38 4.68 9.77
C GLU A 135 -9.84 4.92 10.16
N LEU A 136 -10.58 3.87 10.54
CA LEU A 136 -11.96 3.97 11.01
C LEU A 136 -12.07 4.76 12.32
N LEU A 137 -11.14 4.54 13.26
CA LEU A 137 -11.10 5.20 14.57
C LEU A 137 -10.59 6.65 14.49
N GLU A 138 -9.72 6.96 13.52
CA GLU A 138 -9.22 8.31 13.30
C GLU A 138 -10.21 9.21 12.54
N GLY A 139 -11.17 8.60 11.83
CA GLY A 139 -12.24 9.31 11.14
C GLY A 139 -13.41 9.68 12.06
N GLU A 140 -14.08 10.80 11.76
CA GLU A 140 -15.40 11.10 12.33
C GLU A 140 -16.47 10.21 11.66
N PHE A 141 -16.42 8.91 11.91
CA PHE A 141 -17.46 7.98 11.48
C PHE A 141 -18.59 8.00 12.51
N LYS A 142 -19.70 8.66 12.18
CA LYS A 142 -20.94 8.52 12.95
C LYS A 142 -21.52 7.14 12.68
N ILE A 143 -21.36 6.23 13.63
CA ILE A 143 -22.00 4.93 13.63
C ILE A 143 -23.28 5.08 14.47
N GLY A 144 -24.43 5.05 13.80
CA GLY A 144 -25.74 5.29 14.43
C GLY A 144 -26.46 6.55 13.92
N GLY A 145 -27.79 6.51 13.94
CA GLY A 145 -28.64 7.67 13.63
C GLY A 145 -28.78 8.62 14.81
N ASP A 146 -29.55 9.69 14.64
CA ASP A 146 -29.88 10.58 15.77
C ASP A 146 -30.56 9.79 16.91
N GLY A 147 -30.14 10.09 18.15
CA GLY A 147 -30.66 9.43 19.35
C GLY A 147 -30.05 8.07 19.69
N HIS A 148 -29.04 7.59 18.95
CA HIS A 148 -28.38 6.30 19.22
C HIS A 148 -26.93 6.51 19.66
N ILE A 149 -26.54 5.85 20.76
CA ILE A 149 -25.13 5.70 21.17
C ILE A 149 -24.71 4.31 20.73
N VAL A 150 -23.70 4.23 19.86
CA VAL A 150 -23.07 2.96 19.46
C VAL A 150 -21.72 2.88 20.15
N GLU A 151 -21.56 1.84 20.97
CA GLU A 151 -20.31 1.50 21.62
C GLU A 151 -19.65 0.37 20.82
N ILE A 152 -18.40 0.56 20.41
CA ILE A 152 -17.58 -0.50 19.82
C ILE A 152 -16.75 -1.10 20.94
N ASP A 153 -16.95 -2.39 21.19
CA ASP A 153 -16.10 -3.13 22.12
C ASP A 153 -14.68 -3.25 21.54
N GLU A 154 -13.70 -2.68 22.24
CA GLU A 154 -12.28 -2.71 21.88
C GLU A 154 -11.74 -4.14 21.71
N THR A 155 -12.35 -5.13 22.36
CA THR A 155 -11.94 -6.54 22.17
C THR A 155 -12.21 -7.06 20.75
N SER A 156 -13.13 -6.42 20.02
CA SER A 156 -13.43 -6.73 18.62
C SER A 156 -12.40 -6.15 17.64
N LEU A 157 -11.50 -5.28 18.12
CA LEU A 157 -10.49 -4.58 17.31
C LEU A 157 -9.06 -5.13 17.51
N LYS A 158 -8.88 -6.13 18.39
CA LYS A 158 -7.60 -6.77 18.72
C LYS A 158 -7.30 -7.99 17.88
#